data_AF-A0A519ZMY1-F1
#
_entry.id   AF-A0A519ZMY1-F1
#
_cell.length_a   1.000
_cell.length_b   1.000
_cell.length_c   1.000
_cell.angle_alpha   90.00
_cell.angle_beta   90.00
_cell.angle_gamma   90.00
#
_symmetry.space_group_name_H-M   'P 1'
#
loop_
_entity.id
_entity.type
_entity.pdbx_description
1 polymer ?
#
loop_
_entity_poly.entity_id
_entity_poly.type
_entity_poly.pdbx_seq_one_letter_code
_entity_poly.pdbx_strand_id
1 'polypeptide(L)'
;MSTWMLCAWLAWPLWSCATAPPAPAAASPQRAQVLPHRGMAFTQARAQVIQAGWVPERLPREEGLDYEALEQELVDQGVTEVAMCSIDTSSCIFHYRRAAHCLRLDAVGEHLALMKVVAVSARCPAVEATAGG
;
A
#
# COMPACT_ATOMS: atom_id res chain seq x y z
N MET A 1 78.88 35.75 5.68
CA MET A 1 78.14 37.03 5.61
C MET A 1 76.99 36.83 4.65
N SER A 2 75.74 36.92 5.15
CA SER A 2 74.51 37.33 4.44
C SER A 2 74.10 36.66 3.10
N THR A 3 72.87 36.28 2.78
CA THR A 3 71.55 36.30 3.45
C THR A 3 70.60 35.45 2.56
N TRP A 4 69.85 34.52 3.16
CA TRP A 4 68.45 34.13 2.93
C TRP A 4 67.75 34.35 1.56
N MET A 5 67.09 33.29 1.06
CA MET A 5 65.67 33.20 0.62
C MET A 5 65.49 31.84 -0.13
N LEU A 6 64.98 30.76 0.48
CA LEU A 6 63.57 30.38 0.68
C LEU A 6 62.68 30.49 -0.57
N CYS A 7 62.39 29.35 -1.19
CA CYS A 7 61.08 28.86 -1.70
C CYS A 7 61.34 27.49 -2.37
N ALA A 8 61.26 26.36 -1.68
CA ALA A 8 60.05 25.62 -1.30
C ALA A 8 59.46 24.74 -2.43
N TRP A 9 59.75 23.43 -2.32
CA TRP A 9 58.93 22.23 -2.62
C TRP A 9 58.31 22.10 -4.04
N LEU A 10 58.93 21.34 -4.96
CA LEU A 10 58.84 19.87 -5.14
C LEU A 10 57.48 19.36 -5.68
N ALA A 11 57.51 19.00 -6.98
CA ALA A 11 56.92 17.83 -7.61
C ALA A 11 55.42 17.53 -7.40
N TRP A 12 54.60 17.88 -8.39
CA TRP A 12 53.31 17.23 -8.61
C TRP A 12 53.45 16.03 -9.56
N PRO A 13 53.10 14.80 -9.12
CA PRO A 13 52.92 13.68 -10.01
C PRO A 13 51.49 13.66 -10.56
N LEU A 14 51.38 13.13 -11.77
CA LEU A 14 50.16 12.76 -12.46
C LEU A 14 49.27 11.88 -11.56
N TRP A 15 48.13 12.40 -11.09
CA TRP A 15 47.10 11.57 -10.47
C TRP A 15 45.95 11.40 -11.46
N SER A 16 45.92 10.23 -12.09
CA SER A 16 44.78 9.71 -12.85
C SER A 16 43.52 9.78 -11.99
N CYS A 17 42.54 10.56 -12.41
CA CYS A 17 41.17 10.44 -11.93
C CYS A 17 40.58 9.12 -12.44
N ALA A 18 40.77 8.03 -11.70
CA ALA A 18 40.00 6.82 -11.92
C ALA A 18 38.55 7.09 -11.49
N THR A 19 37.67 7.33 -12.45
CA THR A 19 36.22 7.30 -12.22
C THR A 19 35.82 5.88 -11.88
N ALA A 20 35.49 5.62 -10.62
CA ALA A 20 34.84 4.38 -10.23
C ALA A 20 33.54 4.23 -11.03
N PRO A 21 33.25 3.05 -11.62
CA PRO A 21 31.96 2.82 -12.27
C PRO A 21 30.85 2.95 -11.21
N PRO A 22 29.68 3.51 -11.55
CA PRO A 22 28.56 3.55 -10.63
C PRO A 22 28.23 2.11 -10.23
N ALA A 23 28.23 1.84 -8.92
CA ALA A 23 27.77 0.56 -8.40
C ALA A 23 26.36 0.30 -8.96
N PRO A 24 26.03 -0.93 -9.39
CA PRO A 24 24.67 -1.25 -9.76
C PRO A 24 23.79 -0.93 -8.54
N ALA A 25 22.79 -0.07 -8.73
CA ALA A 25 21.79 0.18 -7.71
C ALA A 25 21.26 -1.18 -7.26
N ALA A 26 21.60 -1.58 -6.04
CA ALA A 26 21.07 -2.78 -5.44
C ALA A 26 19.56 -2.57 -5.39
N ALA A 27 18.85 -3.19 -6.33
CA ALA A 27 17.41 -3.32 -6.28
C ALA A 27 17.14 -3.93 -4.91
N SER A 28 16.61 -3.11 -3.99
CA SER A 28 16.17 -3.62 -2.70
C SER A 28 15.30 -4.82 -2.99
N PRO A 29 15.39 -5.92 -2.22
CA PRO A 29 14.38 -6.94 -2.30
C PRO A 29 13.10 -6.21 -1.93
N GLN A 30 12.32 -5.84 -2.94
CA GLN A 30 10.92 -5.58 -2.79
C GLN A 30 10.45 -6.89 -2.17
N ARG A 31 10.29 -6.90 -0.83
CA ARG A 31 9.66 -7.99 -0.09
C ARG A 31 8.56 -8.45 -1.01
N ALA A 32 8.67 -9.65 -1.57
CA ALA A 32 7.70 -10.12 -2.54
C ALA A 32 6.35 -9.98 -1.82
N GLN A 33 5.60 -8.93 -2.16
CA GLN A 33 4.43 -8.55 -1.39
C GLN A 33 3.44 -9.64 -1.72
N VAL A 34 3.26 -10.58 -0.79
CA VAL A 34 2.30 -11.66 -0.95
C VAL A 34 0.94 -10.98 -1.01
N LEU A 35 0.39 -10.92 -2.22
CA LEU A 35 -0.94 -10.40 -2.43
C LEU A 35 -1.93 -11.38 -1.78
N PRO A 36 -3.01 -10.90 -1.17
CA PRO A 36 -4.08 -11.79 -0.75
C PRO A 36 -4.52 -12.68 -1.91
N HIS A 37 -4.85 -13.92 -1.59
CA HIS A 37 -5.32 -14.89 -2.56
C HIS A 37 -6.65 -15.48 -2.12
N ARG A 38 -7.36 -16.09 -3.07
CA ARG A 38 -8.63 -16.79 -2.81
C ARG A 38 -8.46 -17.82 -1.70
N GLY A 39 -9.46 -17.91 -0.81
CA GLY A 39 -9.51 -18.84 0.31
C GLY A 39 -8.77 -18.39 1.57
N MET A 40 -7.97 -17.32 1.51
CA MET A 40 -7.30 -16.74 2.68
C MET A 40 -8.33 -16.16 3.66
N ALA A 41 -8.09 -16.30 4.96
CA ALA A 41 -8.88 -15.62 5.97
C ALA A 41 -8.81 -14.09 5.77
N PHE A 42 -9.95 -13.39 5.86
CA PHE A 42 -9.99 -11.96 5.61
C PHE A 42 -9.08 -11.17 6.56
N THR A 43 -9.06 -11.51 7.84
CA THR A 43 -8.19 -10.84 8.84
C THR A 43 -6.70 -10.96 8.49
N GLN A 44 -6.28 -12.12 7.99
CA GLN A 44 -4.92 -12.34 7.49
C GLN A 44 -4.64 -11.51 6.23
N ALA A 45 -5.58 -11.50 5.28
CA ALA A 45 -5.46 -10.72 4.04
C ALA A 45 -5.36 -9.22 4.33
N ARG A 46 -6.23 -8.70 5.21
CA ARG A 46 -6.22 -7.30 5.67
C ARG A 46 -4.88 -6.93 6.27
N ALA A 47 -4.34 -7.76 7.17
CA ALA A 47 -3.04 -7.52 7.77
C ALA A 47 -1.91 -7.44 6.72
N GLN A 48 -1.90 -8.34 5.74
CA GLN A 48 -0.91 -8.31 4.64
C GLN A 48 -1.03 -7.04 3.80
N VAL A 49 -2.25 -6.63 3.46
CA VAL A 49 -2.53 -5.42 2.68
C VAL A 49 -2.03 -4.17 3.41
N ILE A 50 -2.36 -4.03 4.70
CA ILE A 50 -1.92 -2.91 5.52
C ILE A 50 -0.39 -2.90 5.67
N GLN A 51 0.23 -4.05 5.92
CA GLN A 51 1.70 -4.18 6.01
C GLN A 51 2.41 -3.86 4.68
N ALA A 52 1.73 -4.07 3.54
CA ALA A 52 2.20 -3.72 2.21
C ALA A 52 2.01 -2.23 1.85
N GLY A 53 1.57 -1.41 2.81
CA GLY A 53 1.41 0.04 2.67
C GLY A 53 0.13 0.49 1.98
N TRP A 54 -0.88 -0.40 1.89
CA TRP A 54 -2.21 -0.01 1.47
C TRP A 54 -2.99 0.56 2.65
N VAL A 55 -3.71 1.65 2.40
CA VAL A 55 -4.50 2.35 3.41
C VAL A 55 -5.97 1.93 3.27
N PRO A 56 -6.64 1.50 4.36
CA PRO A 56 -8.08 1.27 4.38
C PRO A 56 -8.84 2.52 3.91
N GLU A 57 -9.70 2.37 2.91
CA GLU A 57 -10.47 3.48 2.34
C GLU A 57 -11.93 3.39 2.79
N ARG A 58 -12.33 4.29 3.70
CA ARG A 58 -13.73 4.46 4.06
C ARG A 58 -14.45 5.23 2.96
N LEU A 59 -15.43 4.61 2.32
CA LEU A 59 -16.25 5.29 1.32
C LEU A 59 -17.34 6.15 1.99
N PRO A 60 -17.69 7.30 1.40
CA PRO A 60 -18.89 8.04 1.78
C PRO A 60 -20.12 7.14 1.65
N ARG A 61 -21.06 7.26 2.58
CA ARG A 61 -22.40 6.68 2.45
C ARG A 61 -23.39 7.81 2.16
N GLU A 62 -24.43 7.50 1.41
CA GLU A 62 -25.52 8.44 1.18
C GLU A 62 -26.23 8.75 2.51
N GLU A 63 -26.80 9.95 2.62
CA GLU A 63 -27.53 10.34 3.82
C GLU A 63 -28.72 9.39 4.06
N GLY A 64 -28.79 8.82 5.27
CA GLY A 64 -29.83 7.85 5.64
C GLY A 64 -29.52 6.39 5.27
N LEU A 65 -28.37 6.10 4.65
CA LEU A 65 -27.86 4.73 4.47
C LEU A 65 -26.78 4.43 5.51
N ASP A 66 -27.22 4.01 6.69
CA ASP A 66 -26.33 3.57 7.75
C ASP A 66 -25.74 2.18 7.46
N TYR A 67 -24.77 1.77 8.27
CA TYR A 67 -24.29 0.39 8.24
C TYR A 67 -25.38 -0.53 8.81
N GLU A 68 -25.64 -1.64 8.14
CA GLU A 68 -26.61 -2.62 8.63
C GLU A 68 -25.97 -4.00 8.85
N ALA A 69 -26.51 -4.74 9.83
CA ALA A 69 -26.17 -6.13 10.12
C ALA A 69 -24.65 -6.39 10.18
N LEU A 70 -24.12 -7.18 9.22
CA LEU A 70 -22.72 -7.55 9.15
C LEU A 70 -21.80 -6.33 8.94
N GLU A 71 -22.25 -5.30 8.23
CA GLU A 71 -21.43 -4.11 8.02
C GLU A 71 -21.21 -3.36 9.32
N GLN A 72 -22.25 -3.26 10.16
CA GLN A 72 -22.15 -2.63 11.46
C GLN A 72 -21.22 -3.44 12.38
N GLU A 73 -21.33 -4.77 12.39
CA GLU A 73 -20.40 -5.64 13.12
C GLU A 73 -18.94 -5.38 12.71
N LEU A 74 -18.68 -5.28 11.40
CA LEU A 74 -17.35 -5.00 10.86
C LEU A 74 -16.82 -3.64 11.31
N VAL A 75 -17.64 -2.60 11.26
CA VAL A 75 -17.27 -1.23 11.66
C VAL A 75 -17.00 -1.15 13.17
N ASP A 76 -17.82 -1.80 13.99
CA ASP A 76 -17.63 -1.87 15.45
C ASP A 76 -16.31 -2.58 15.81
N GLN A 77 -15.84 -3.49 14.94
CA GLN A 77 -14.55 -4.16 15.04
C GLN A 77 -13.39 -3.40 14.35
N GLY A 78 -13.63 -2.17 13.88
CA GLY A 78 -12.62 -1.30 13.30
C GLY A 78 -12.27 -1.62 11.83
N VAL A 79 -13.13 -2.35 11.13
CA VAL A 79 -13.04 -2.60 9.67
C VAL A 79 -13.88 -1.55 8.96
N THR A 80 -13.28 -0.37 8.75
CA THR A 80 -13.97 0.81 8.22
C THR A 80 -13.93 0.91 6.70
N GLU A 81 -13.15 0.05 6.07
CA GLU A 81 -13.00 -0.04 4.62
C GLU A 81 -14.08 -0.89 3.93
N VAL A 82 -15.07 -1.37 4.69
CA VAL A 82 -16.24 -2.07 4.13
C VAL A 82 -17.09 -1.07 3.35
N ALA A 83 -17.28 -1.36 2.07
CA ALA A 83 -18.07 -0.52 1.17
C ALA A 83 -19.53 -0.93 1.18
N MET A 84 -19.79 -2.20 0.91
CA MET A 84 -21.13 -2.78 0.99
C MET A 84 -21.05 -4.27 1.33
N CYS A 85 -22.06 -4.80 2.01
CA CYS A 85 -22.30 -6.23 2.14
C CYS A 85 -23.65 -6.64 1.54
N SER A 86 -23.68 -7.78 0.84
CA SER A 86 -24.90 -8.47 0.42
C SER A 86 -25.37 -9.38 1.56
N ILE A 87 -26.61 -9.18 2.02
CA ILE A 87 -27.22 -9.99 3.07
C ILE A 87 -27.40 -11.44 2.60
N ASP A 88 -27.95 -11.65 1.41
CA ASP A 88 -28.30 -12.98 0.90
C ASP A 88 -27.09 -13.90 0.74
N THR A 89 -25.93 -13.33 0.41
CA THR A 89 -24.71 -14.10 0.13
C THR A 89 -23.63 -13.92 1.18
N SER A 90 -23.89 -13.10 2.21
CA SER A 90 -22.89 -12.69 3.21
C SER A 90 -21.55 -12.30 2.57
N SER A 91 -21.62 -11.59 1.43
CA SER A 91 -20.45 -11.19 0.65
C SER A 91 -20.23 -9.69 0.84
N CYS A 92 -19.01 -9.31 1.17
CA CYS A 92 -18.65 -7.92 1.44
C CYS A 92 -17.52 -7.49 0.52
N ILE A 93 -17.53 -6.19 0.20
CA ILE A 93 -16.53 -5.53 -0.62
C ILE A 93 -15.74 -4.58 0.26
N PHE A 94 -14.42 -4.62 0.15
CA PHE A 94 -13.49 -3.80 0.91
C PHE A 94 -12.55 -3.04 -0.02
N HIS A 95 -12.32 -1.75 0.25
CA HIS A 95 -11.48 -0.91 -0.58
C HIS A 95 -10.25 -0.39 0.15
N TYR A 96 -9.13 -0.41 -0.56
CA TYR A 96 -7.87 0.12 -0.09
C TYR A 96 -7.22 0.98 -1.17
N ARG A 97 -6.44 1.96 -0.73
CA ARG A 97 -5.74 2.89 -1.61
C ARG A 97 -4.26 2.91 -1.30
N ARG A 98 -3.45 3.03 -2.36
CA ARG A 98 -2.01 3.30 -2.25
C ARG A 98 -1.60 4.24 -3.37
N ALA A 99 -1.36 5.50 -3.02
CA ALA A 99 -1.18 6.58 -4.00
C ALA A 99 -2.35 6.60 -5.01
N ALA A 100 -2.06 6.51 -6.31
CA ALA A 100 -3.06 6.47 -7.38
C ALA A 100 -3.61 5.06 -7.68
N HIS A 101 -3.20 4.04 -6.90
CA HIS A 101 -3.66 2.66 -7.10
C HIS A 101 -4.78 2.30 -6.13
N CYS A 102 -5.72 1.51 -6.65
CA CYS A 102 -6.83 0.94 -5.90
C CYS A 102 -6.64 -0.57 -5.73
N LEU A 103 -7.08 -1.07 -4.59
CA LEU A 103 -7.21 -2.49 -4.31
C LEU A 103 -8.60 -2.75 -3.77
N ARG A 104 -9.29 -3.69 -4.40
CA ARG A 104 -10.57 -4.20 -3.96
C ARG A 104 -10.42 -5.65 -3.52
N LEU A 105 -10.86 -5.95 -2.31
CA LEU A 105 -11.01 -7.31 -1.79
C LEU A 105 -12.50 -7.63 -1.68
N ASP A 106 -12.88 -8.79 -2.17
CA ASP A 106 -14.21 -9.34 -1.97
C ASP A 106 -14.05 -10.55 -1.04
N ALA A 107 -14.82 -10.61 0.04
CA ALA A 107 -14.80 -11.72 0.98
C ALA A 107 -16.21 -12.19 1.34
N VAL A 108 -16.34 -13.46 1.70
CA VAL A 108 -17.62 -14.09 2.07
C VAL A 108 -17.52 -14.69 3.46
N GLY A 109 -18.53 -14.45 4.29
CA GLY A 109 -18.73 -15.05 5.61
C GLY A 109 -19.64 -14.21 6.49
N GLU A 110 -20.37 -14.85 7.39
CA GLU A 110 -21.39 -14.21 8.25
C GLU A 110 -20.81 -13.39 9.40
N HIS A 111 -19.55 -13.63 9.76
CA HIS A 111 -18.84 -12.94 10.85
C HIS A 111 -17.37 -12.72 10.48
N LEU A 112 -16.75 -11.65 10.97
CA LEU A 112 -15.36 -11.28 10.62
C LEU A 112 -14.37 -12.46 10.75
N ALA A 113 -14.52 -13.26 11.81
CA ALA A 113 -13.64 -14.40 12.10
C ALA A 113 -13.74 -15.55 11.07
N LEU A 114 -14.86 -15.65 10.36
CA LEU A 114 -15.15 -16.73 9.40
C LEU A 114 -14.99 -16.28 7.95
N MET A 115 -14.82 -14.97 7.70
CA MET A 115 -14.74 -14.43 6.35
C MET A 115 -13.51 -14.91 5.59
N LYS A 116 -13.71 -15.27 4.32
CA LYS A 116 -12.64 -15.69 3.40
C LYS A 116 -12.64 -14.84 2.14
N VAL A 117 -11.45 -14.48 1.68
CA VAL A 117 -11.25 -13.78 0.42
C VAL A 117 -11.73 -14.66 -0.74
N VAL A 118 -12.61 -14.13 -1.57
CA VAL A 118 -13.09 -14.79 -2.79
C VAL A 118 -12.55 -14.16 -4.05
N ALA A 119 -12.24 -12.86 -4.03
CA ALA A 119 -11.63 -12.16 -5.14
C ALA A 119 -10.73 -11.00 -4.70
N VAL A 120 -9.76 -10.68 -5.56
CA VAL A 120 -8.86 -9.54 -5.41
C VAL A 120 -8.76 -8.85 -6.77
N SER A 121 -8.90 -7.53 -6.82
CA SER A 121 -8.82 -6.78 -8.09
C SER A 121 -8.28 -5.37 -7.89
N ALA A 122 -7.79 -4.75 -8.96
CA ALA A 122 -7.34 -3.36 -8.97
C ALA A 122 -8.48 -2.34 -9.20
N ARG A 123 -9.73 -2.72 -8.91
CA ARG A 123 -10.91 -1.89 -9.19
C ARG A 123 -11.02 -0.79 -8.14
N CYS A 124 -11.10 0.45 -8.61
CA CYS A 124 -11.42 1.58 -7.75
C CYS A 124 -12.90 1.58 -7.35
N PRO A 125 -13.25 2.19 -6.20
CA PRO A 125 -14.63 2.53 -5.91
C PRO A 125 -15.25 3.27 -7.10
N ALA A 126 -16.50 2.96 -7.42
CA ALA A 126 -17.26 3.80 -8.33
C ALA A 126 -17.50 5.12 -7.61
N VAL A 127 -16.59 6.08 -7.78
CA VAL A 127 -16.92 7.47 -7.52
C VAL A 127 -17.90 7.86 -8.60
N GLU A 128 -19.07 8.40 -8.23
CA GLU A 128 -19.70 9.32 -9.16
C GLU A 128 -18.63 10.35 -9.52
N ALA A 129 -18.24 10.37 -10.77
CA ALA A 129 -17.23 11.26 -11.29
C ALA A 129 -17.80 12.69 -11.31
N THR A 130 -17.94 13.32 -10.15
CA THR A 130 -18.16 14.76 -10.04
C THR A 130 -16.81 15.43 -9.84
N ALA A 131 -15.95 15.28 -10.85
CA ALA A 131 -14.80 16.14 -11.06
C ALA A 131 -15.07 17.02 -12.28
N GLY A 132 -15.50 18.26 -12.03
CA GLY A 132 -15.27 19.42 -12.90
C GLY A 132 -16.25 19.69 -14.04
N GLY A 133 -17.18 20.61 -13.79
CA GLY A 133 -17.74 21.54 -14.78
C GLY A 133 -17.40 22.96 -14.36
#